data_AF-A0A7X8S9B1-F1
#
_entry.id   AF-A0A7X8S9B1-F1
#
_cell.length_a   1.000
_cell.length_b   1.000
_cell.length_c   1.000
_cell.angle_alpha   90.00
_cell.angle_beta   90.00
_cell.angle_gamma   90.00
#
_symmetry.space_group_name_H-M   'P 1'
#
loop_
_entity.id
_entity.type
_entity.pdbx_description
1 polymer ?
#
loop_
_entity_poly.entity_id
_entity_poly.type
_entity_poly.pdbx_seq_one_letter_code
_entity_poly.pdbx_strand_id
1 'polypeptide(L)'
;MLQKFSGALVVIVGVVSCFTASAQETPPEAYIDPVDRQVAESGEGIAGRPYPCAVEEMEDGDAVISFLPIDECVKMLPAEEWHGLWRNDFEGSQFCARPAEMCHFDSVEDRVWLETRLMQGEVGALYEVRFIGRRTMFKGSYGHMGASAHLIVVDRPISMKMVEAPPPPMSKAEADAEWDRCERAGNCISIKELKRLHPALDFSGTTANR
;
A
#
# COMPACT_ATOMS: atom_id res chain seq x y z
N MET A 1 65.30 10.69 -3.21
CA MET A 1 64.19 9.72 -3.19
C MET A 1 62.94 10.45 -2.72
N LEU A 2 62.06 10.82 -3.64
CA LEU A 2 60.78 11.47 -3.33
C LEU A 2 59.71 10.38 -3.30
N GLN A 3 59.16 10.14 -2.11
CA GLN A 3 58.15 9.14 -1.82
C GLN A 3 56.78 9.67 -2.23
N LYS A 4 56.15 9.02 -3.22
CA LYS A 4 54.78 9.31 -3.65
C LYS A 4 53.81 8.84 -2.56
N PHE A 5 53.04 9.75 -1.97
CA PHE A 5 51.82 9.42 -1.25
C PHE A 5 50.62 9.67 -2.17
N SER A 6 50.04 8.59 -2.68
CA SER A 6 48.69 8.62 -3.27
C SER A 6 47.69 8.57 -2.12
N GLY A 7 47.09 9.72 -1.79
CA GLY A 7 45.92 9.78 -0.93
C GLY A 7 44.69 9.32 -1.72
N ALA A 8 44.10 8.20 -1.32
CA ALA A 8 42.82 7.75 -1.84
C ALA A 8 41.70 8.64 -1.28
N LEU A 9 40.95 9.27 -2.18
CA LEU A 9 39.72 9.98 -1.88
C LEU A 9 38.63 8.94 -1.59
N VAL A 10 38.25 8.76 -0.34
CA VAL A 10 37.08 7.95 0.04
C VAL A 10 35.85 8.81 -0.18
N VAL A 11 35.14 8.57 -1.29
CA VAL A 11 33.81 9.14 -1.53
C VAL A 11 32.81 8.29 -0.75
N ILE A 12 32.39 8.78 0.42
CA ILE A 12 31.24 8.22 1.14
C ILE A 12 30.00 8.64 0.35
N VAL A 13 29.46 7.72 -0.45
CA VAL A 13 28.14 7.88 -1.05
C VAL A 13 27.13 7.71 0.07
N GLY A 14 26.70 8.83 0.65
CA GLY A 14 25.55 8.87 1.54
C GLY A 14 24.32 8.44 0.76
N VAL A 15 23.85 7.22 1.01
CA VAL A 15 22.54 6.79 0.54
C VAL A 15 21.52 7.65 1.27
N VAL A 16 20.88 8.54 0.51
CA VAL A 16 19.76 9.36 0.95
C VAL A 16 18.63 8.42 1.33
N SER A 17 18.31 8.35 2.62
CA SER A 17 17.15 7.62 3.15
C SER A 17 15.87 8.20 2.55
N CYS A 18 15.35 7.53 1.53
CA CYS A 18 14.01 7.78 1.03
C CYS A 18 12.99 7.13 1.98
N PHE A 19 12.18 7.97 2.61
CA PHE A 19 10.86 7.69 3.20
C PHE A 19 10.74 6.50 4.18
N THR A 20 11.01 6.74 5.46
CA THR A 20 10.41 5.93 6.53
C THR A 20 9.05 6.54 6.91
N ALA A 21 8.03 6.36 6.07
CA ALA A 21 6.71 6.26 6.65
C ALA A 21 6.78 5.00 7.51
N SER A 22 6.76 5.16 8.83
CA SER A 22 6.77 4.05 9.78
C SER A 22 5.52 3.21 9.50
N ALA A 23 5.63 2.21 8.63
CA ALA A 23 4.60 1.20 8.48
C ALA A 23 4.34 0.66 9.88
N GLN A 24 3.11 0.81 10.36
CA GLN A 24 2.78 0.38 11.70
C GLN A 24 2.92 -1.14 11.73
N GLU A 25 3.93 -1.64 12.43
CA GLU A 25 4.16 -3.07 12.57
C GLU A 25 2.89 -3.74 13.13
N THR A 26 2.58 -4.92 12.60
CA THR A 26 1.43 -5.70 13.08
C THR A 26 1.67 -6.09 14.53
N PRO A 27 0.79 -5.69 15.47
CA PRO A 27 1.04 -5.86 16.89
C PRO A 27 1.01 -7.36 17.27
N PRO A 28 1.82 -7.82 18.23
CA PRO A 28 1.94 -9.25 18.52
C PRO A 28 0.64 -9.94 18.95
N GLU A 29 -0.28 -9.21 19.57
CA GLU A 29 -1.61 -9.72 19.92
C GLU A 29 -2.48 -10.05 18.69
N ALA A 30 -2.12 -9.57 17.50
CA ALA A 30 -2.81 -9.90 16.26
C ALA A 30 -2.60 -11.36 15.84
N TYR A 31 -1.46 -11.98 16.18
CA TYR A 31 -1.15 -13.35 15.77
C TYR A 31 -1.94 -14.39 16.57
N ILE A 32 -2.43 -15.41 15.86
CA ILE A 32 -3.17 -16.55 16.42
C ILE A 32 -2.21 -17.52 17.11
N ASP A 33 -1.12 -17.90 16.43
CA ASP A 33 -0.10 -18.81 16.94
C ASP A 33 0.79 -18.08 17.97
N PRO A 34 0.99 -18.65 19.19
CA PRO A 34 1.93 -18.11 20.17
C PRO A 34 3.37 -17.97 19.66
N VAL A 35 3.80 -18.83 18.73
CA VAL A 35 5.15 -18.75 18.14
C VAL A 35 5.30 -17.51 17.28
N ASP A 36 4.34 -17.23 16.41
CA ASP A 36 4.36 -16.02 15.57
C ASP A 36 4.29 -14.75 16.43
N ARG A 37 3.55 -14.79 17.54
CA ARG A 37 3.55 -13.72 18.54
C ARG A 37 4.94 -13.51 19.14
N GLN A 38 5.62 -14.57 19.56
CA GLN A 38 6.97 -14.46 20.14
C GLN A 38 7.97 -13.88 19.12
N VAL A 39 7.92 -14.33 17.87
CA VAL A 39 8.77 -13.80 16.80
C VAL A 39 8.48 -12.31 16.57
N ALA A 40 7.20 -11.91 16.56
CA ALA A 40 6.82 -10.50 16.44
C ALA A 40 7.25 -9.64 17.65
N GLU A 41 7.18 -10.17 18.87
CA GLU A 41 7.60 -9.46 20.10
C GLU A 41 9.11 -9.28 20.18
N SER A 42 9.87 -10.28 19.76
CA SER A 42 11.33 -10.28 19.86
C SER A 42 12.02 -9.62 18.67
N GLY A 43 11.38 -9.62 17.51
CA GLY A 43 12.02 -9.26 16.24
C GLY A 43 13.06 -10.29 15.76
N GLU A 44 13.17 -11.44 16.46
CA GLU A 44 14.12 -12.51 16.16
C GLU A 44 13.35 -13.75 15.69
N GLY A 45 13.67 -14.22 14.48
CA GLY A 45 13.17 -15.50 13.98
C GLY A 45 13.68 -16.69 14.82
N ILE A 46 12.91 -17.78 14.84
CA ILE A 46 13.32 -19.04 15.46
C ILE A 46 13.42 -20.15 14.40
N ALA A 47 14.07 -21.26 14.73
CA ALA A 47 14.20 -22.40 13.81
C ALA A 47 12.81 -22.86 13.31
N GLY A 48 12.63 -22.92 11.99
CA GLY A 48 11.35 -23.23 11.36
C GLY A 48 10.36 -22.06 11.27
N ARG A 49 10.65 -20.91 11.89
CA ARG A 49 9.80 -19.71 11.90
C ARG A 49 10.64 -18.42 11.80
N PRO A 50 11.20 -18.12 10.60
CA PRO A 50 12.12 -16.99 10.42
C PRO A 50 11.43 -15.62 10.55
N TYR A 51 10.13 -15.53 10.27
CA TYR A 51 9.30 -14.33 10.40
C TYR A 51 7.91 -14.72 10.91
N PRO A 52 7.12 -13.77 11.46
CA PRO A 52 5.73 -14.04 11.78
C PRO A 52 4.97 -14.47 10.52
N CYS A 53 4.11 -15.47 10.66
CA CYS A 53 3.36 -16.10 9.57
C CYS A 53 4.21 -16.84 8.52
N ALA A 54 5.52 -16.95 8.69
CA ALA A 54 6.40 -17.61 7.74
C ALA A 54 6.90 -18.94 8.29
N VAL A 55 6.73 -20.03 7.55
CA VAL A 55 7.22 -21.36 7.94
C VAL A 55 8.35 -21.79 7.01
N GLU A 56 9.33 -22.49 7.56
CA GLU A 56 10.39 -23.12 6.77
C GLU A 56 9.95 -24.53 6.38
N GLU A 57 9.88 -24.80 5.08
CA GLU A 57 9.51 -26.07 4.49
C GLU A 57 10.65 -26.61 3.64
N MET A 58 10.76 -27.93 3.52
CA MET A 58 11.76 -28.55 2.64
C MET A 58 11.10 -28.87 1.30
N GLU A 59 11.55 -28.22 0.23
CA GLU A 59 11.12 -28.47 -1.14
C GLU A 59 12.34 -28.95 -1.95
N ASP A 60 12.25 -30.16 -2.52
CA ASP A 60 13.34 -30.80 -3.28
C ASP A 60 14.71 -30.87 -2.57
N GLY A 61 14.71 -30.86 -1.23
CA GLY A 61 15.91 -30.92 -0.41
C GLY A 61 16.50 -29.56 -0.04
N ASP A 62 15.89 -28.46 -0.50
CA ASP A 62 16.22 -27.10 -0.13
C ASP A 62 15.19 -26.53 0.87
N ALA A 63 15.68 -25.71 1.81
CA ALA A 63 14.81 -24.99 2.73
C ALA A 63 14.17 -23.79 2.00
N VAL A 64 12.84 -23.75 1.97
CA VAL A 64 12.03 -22.70 1.36
C VAL A 64 11.18 -22.05 2.45
N ILE A 65 11.07 -20.73 2.40
CA ILE A 65 10.20 -19.98 3.30
C ILE A 65 8.85 -19.81 2.61
N SER A 66 7.81 -20.40 3.18
CA SER A 66 6.42 -20.20 2.76
C SER A 66 5.69 -19.30 3.76
N PHE A 67 4.63 -18.63 3.31
CA PHE A 67 3.81 -17.78 4.17
C PHE A 67 2.42 -18.41 4.33
N LEU A 68 1.96 -18.48 5.58
CA LEU A 68 0.61 -18.91 5.90
C LEU A 68 -0.42 -17.94 5.30
N PRO A 69 -1.61 -18.43 4.90
CA PRO A 69 -2.74 -17.56 4.60
C PRO A 69 -3.00 -16.60 5.77
N ILE A 70 -3.23 -15.34 5.45
CA ILE A 70 -3.35 -14.29 6.47
C ILE A 70 -4.49 -14.57 7.46
N ASP A 71 -5.59 -15.17 7.00
CA ASP A 71 -6.74 -15.55 7.81
C ASP A 71 -6.53 -16.81 8.67
N GLU A 72 -5.42 -17.52 8.46
CA GLU A 72 -4.94 -18.60 9.34
C GLU A 72 -3.87 -18.09 10.32
N CYS A 73 -3.18 -16.99 10.00
CA CYS A 73 -2.11 -16.44 10.82
C CYS A 73 -2.57 -15.36 11.82
N VAL A 74 -3.41 -14.42 11.40
CA VAL A 74 -3.82 -13.28 12.23
C VAL A 74 -5.30 -13.32 12.57
N LYS A 75 -5.65 -12.72 13.70
CA LYS A 75 -7.02 -12.61 14.19
C LYS A 75 -7.84 -11.74 13.25
N MET A 76 -8.96 -12.29 12.82
CA MET A 76 -9.92 -11.63 11.96
C MET A 76 -11.18 -11.26 12.74
N LEU A 77 -11.85 -10.20 12.32
CA LEU A 77 -13.24 -9.93 12.70
C LEU A 77 -14.17 -10.99 12.10
N PRO A 78 -15.37 -11.18 12.68
CA PRO A 78 -16.41 -12.02 12.08
C PRO A 78 -16.71 -11.61 10.63
N ALA A 79 -17.16 -12.57 9.84
CA ALA A 79 -17.54 -12.30 8.46
C ALA A 79 -18.76 -11.37 8.40
N GLU A 80 -18.71 -10.38 7.52
CA GLU A 80 -19.82 -9.45 7.26
C GLU A 80 -19.95 -9.14 5.77
N GLU A 81 -21.07 -8.51 5.38
CA GLU A 81 -21.26 -8.05 4.00
C GLU A 81 -20.56 -6.70 3.81
N TRP A 82 -19.71 -6.64 2.81
CA TRP A 82 -19.00 -5.46 2.37
C TRP A 82 -19.60 -4.96 1.06
N HIS A 83 -19.71 -3.63 0.95
CA HIS A 83 -20.05 -2.94 -0.30
C HIS A 83 -19.12 -1.73 -0.41
N GLY A 84 -18.46 -1.57 -1.54
CA GLY A 84 -17.56 -0.45 -1.76
C GLY A 84 -16.96 -0.42 -3.15
N LEU A 85 -15.96 0.44 -3.29
CA LEU A 85 -15.10 0.52 -4.46
C LEU A 85 -13.83 -0.28 -4.20
N TRP A 86 -13.39 -1.02 -5.19
CA TRP A 86 -12.11 -1.73 -5.17
C TRP A 86 -11.27 -1.29 -6.37
N ARG A 87 -10.10 -0.72 -6.08
CA ARG A 87 -9.07 -0.43 -7.08
C ARG A 87 -8.13 -1.62 -7.14
N ASN A 88 -8.18 -2.35 -8.25
CA ASN A 88 -7.34 -3.51 -8.47
C ASN A 88 -5.98 -3.06 -9.01
N ASP A 89 -5.01 -2.89 -8.14
CA ASP A 89 -3.65 -2.48 -8.52
C ASP A 89 -2.63 -3.46 -7.93
N PHE A 90 -1.51 -3.66 -8.61
CA PHE A 90 -0.56 -4.73 -8.28
C PHE A 90 0.08 -4.51 -6.90
N GLU A 91 0.70 -3.36 -6.68
CA GLU A 91 1.30 -2.98 -5.38
C GLU A 91 0.38 -2.09 -4.55
N GLY A 92 -0.73 -1.63 -5.15
CA GLY A 92 -1.63 -0.61 -4.62
C GLY A 92 -3.07 -1.06 -4.48
N SER A 93 -3.37 -2.37 -4.40
CA SER A 93 -4.75 -2.83 -4.24
C SER A 93 -5.40 -2.16 -3.02
N GLN A 94 -6.56 -1.52 -3.23
CA GLN A 94 -7.24 -0.76 -2.19
C GLN A 94 -8.75 -0.94 -2.26
N PHE A 95 -9.34 -1.22 -1.10
CA PHE A 95 -10.78 -1.22 -0.91
C PHE A 95 -11.25 0.00 -0.11
N CYS A 96 -12.31 0.64 -0.59
CA CYS A 96 -12.96 1.78 0.02
C CYS A 96 -14.42 1.43 0.28
N ALA A 97 -14.76 1.16 1.54
CA ALA A 97 -16.11 0.80 1.95
C ALA A 97 -17.11 1.96 1.70
N ARG A 98 -18.38 1.64 1.47
CA ARG A 98 -19.43 2.66 1.37
C ARG A 98 -19.52 3.52 2.63
N PRO A 99 -19.85 4.82 2.50
CA PRO A 99 -20.27 5.52 1.29
C PRO A 99 -19.13 6.15 0.46
N ALA A 100 -18.10 5.40 0.09
CA ALA A 100 -17.07 5.85 -0.86
C ALA A 100 -17.64 6.17 -2.26
N GLU A 101 -17.51 7.43 -2.67
CA GLU A 101 -17.70 7.87 -4.06
C GLU A 101 -16.38 7.83 -4.86
N MET A 102 -15.25 7.86 -4.15
CA MET A 102 -13.91 7.78 -4.71
C MET A 102 -13.06 6.81 -3.88
N CYS A 103 -12.08 6.19 -4.53
CA CYS A 103 -11.10 5.33 -3.85
C CYS A 103 -9.70 5.83 -4.20
N HIS A 104 -9.20 6.72 -3.36
CA HIS A 104 -7.91 7.39 -3.47
C HIS A 104 -6.92 6.89 -2.43
N PHE A 105 -5.64 7.08 -2.74
CA PHE A 105 -4.50 6.68 -1.93
C PHE A 105 -4.14 7.70 -0.83
N ASP A 106 -5.14 8.41 -0.29
CA ASP A 106 -4.93 9.64 0.49
C ASP A 106 -4.23 9.40 1.84
N SER A 107 -4.30 8.19 2.40
CA SER A 107 -3.50 7.81 3.57
C SER A 107 -3.12 6.33 3.54
N VAL A 108 -1.91 6.03 4.03
CA VAL A 108 -1.45 4.65 4.29
C VAL A 108 -2.11 4.12 5.58
N GLU A 109 -2.34 5.00 6.55
CA GLU A 109 -2.81 4.68 7.92
C GLU A 109 -4.22 4.09 8.00
N ASP A 110 -5.04 4.28 6.96
CA ASP A 110 -6.39 3.74 6.87
C ASP A 110 -6.60 2.93 5.57
N ARG A 111 -5.52 2.64 4.83
CA ARG A 111 -5.61 1.83 3.62
C ARG A 111 -6.01 0.40 3.96
N VAL A 112 -6.96 -0.11 3.21
CA VAL A 112 -7.45 -1.49 3.32
C VAL A 112 -7.06 -2.27 2.08
N TRP A 113 -6.20 -3.27 2.26
CA TRP A 113 -5.89 -4.23 1.20
C TRP A 113 -7.05 -5.20 1.03
N LEU A 114 -7.41 -5.51 -0.22
CA LEU A 114 -8.39 -6.54 -0.52
C LEU A 114 -7.65 -7.76 -1.07
N GLU A 115 -7.75 -8.89 -0.37
CA GLU A 115 -7.25 -10.18 -0.86
C GLU A 115 -8.22 -10.73 -1.90
N THR A 116 -7.72 -10.90 -3.12
CA THR A 116 -8.54 -11.04 -4.33
C THR A 116 -8.42 -12.42 -4.96
N ARG A 117 -7.91 -13.43 -4.24
CA ARG A 117 -7.89 -14.83 -4.73
C ARG A 117 -9.21 -15.30 -5.36
N LEU A 118 -10.36 -14.81 -4.88
CA LEU A 118 -11.70 -15.15 -5.39
C LEU A 118 -12.32 -14.11 -6.35
N MET A 119 -11.62 -13.02 -6.67
CA MET A 119 -12.10 -11.96 -7.56
C MET A 119 -11.04 -11.64 -8.62
N GLN A 120 -11.42 -11.70 -9.89
CA GLN A 120 -10.52 -11.39 -10.99
C GLN A 120 -10.92 -10.08 -11.65
N GLY A 121 -9.95 -9.21 -11.88
CA GLY A 121 -10.14 -7.92 -12.53
C GLY A 121 -8.90 -7.51 -13.33
N GLU A 122 -9.07 -6.52 -14.19
CA GLU A 122 -8.00 -5.85 -14.89
C GLU A 122 -7.20 -5.00 -13.90
N VAL A 123 -5.87 -5.03 -14.03
CA VAL A 123 -4.97 -4.19 -13.22
C VAL A 123 -5.18 -2.73 -13.61
N GLY A 124 -5.23 -1.84 -12.63
CA GLY A 124 -5.51 -0.41 -12.76
C GLY A 124 -7.00 -0.05 -12.80
N ALA A 125 -7.91 -1.03 -12.96
CA ALA A 125 -9.34 -0.75 -13.04
C ALA A 125 -9.99 -0.53 -11.67
N LEU A 126 -11.12 0.19 -11.70
CA LEU A 126 -11.97 0.43 -10.54
C LEU A 126 -13.26 -0.39 -10.66
N TYR A 127 -13.64 -1.00 -9.57
CA TYR A 127 -14.83 -1.86 -9.49
C TYR A 127 -15.72 -1.43 -8.34
N GLU A 128 -17.03 -1.41 -8.59
CA GLU A 128 -18.01 -1.52 -7.51
C GLU A 128 -18.16 -3.00 -7.16
N VAL A 129 -17.90 -3.34 -5.88
CA VAL A 129 -17.92 -4.72 -5.39
C VAL A 129 -18.85 -4.90 -4.21
N ARG A 130 -19.47 -6.07 -4.14
CA ARG A 130 -20.17 -6.59 -2.96
C ARG A 130 -19.71 -8.01 -2.69
N PHE A 131 -19.44 -8.32 -1.43
CA PHE A 131 -18.94 -9.64 -1.03
C PHE A 131 -19.16 -9.89 0.47
N ILE A 132 -19.11 -11.15 0.88
CA ILE A 132 -18.92 -11.52 2.29
C ILE A 132 -17.43 -11.68 2.53
N GLY A 133 -16.92 -11.09 3.61
CA GLY A 133 -15.51 -11.19 3.95
C GLY A 133 -15.19 -10.83 5.40
N ARG A 134 -13.95 -11.11 5.79
CA ARG A 134 -13.41 -10.90 7.14
C ARG A 134 -12.29 -9.87 7.09
N ARG A 135 -12.35 -8.85 7.94
CA ARG A 135 -11.29 -7.85 8.08
C ARG A 135 -10.33 -8.22 9.21
N THR A 136 -9.05 -7.88 9.09
CA THR A 136 -8.11 -7.99 10.21
C THR A 136 -8.61 -7.23 11.43
N MET A 137 -8.51 -7.84 12.61
CA MET A 137 -9.00 -7.26 13.87
C MET A 137 -8.12 -6.08 14.33
N PHE A 138 -6.83 -6.15 14.07
CA PHE A 138 -5.84 -5.16 14.48
C PHE A 138 -5.29 -4.41 13.27
N LYS A 139 -5.03 -3.10 13.44
CA LYS A 139 -4.19 -2.35 12.50
C LYS A 139 -2.79 -2.97 12.47
N GLY A 140 -2.14 -2.95 11.32
CA GLY A 140 -0.81 -3.53 11.14
C GLY A 140 -0.22 -3.21 9.77
N SER A 141 0.68 -4.06 9.31
CA SER A 141 1.36 -3.94 8.02
C SER A 141 0.92 -5.09 7.12
N TYR A 142 -0.13 -4.86 6.31
CA TYR A 142 -0.71 -5.88 5.42
C TYR A 142 -0.59 -5.49 3.94
N GLY A 143 -0.83 -6.46 3.06
CA GLY A 143 -0.75 -6.28 1.61
C GLY A 143 0.69 -6.23 1.10
N HIS A 144 0.86 -5.74 -0.13
CA HIS A 144 2.20 -5.64 -0.73
C HIS A 144 3.12 -4.74 0.11
N MET A 145 4.26 -5.29 0.56
CA MET A 145 5.24 -4.62 1.41
C MET A 145 4.68 -4.00 2.71
N GLY A 146 3.53 -4.47 3.20
CA GLY A 146 2.93 -3.93 4.41
C GLY A 146 2.30 -2.53 4.25
N ALA A 147 1.95 -2.12 3.03
CA ALA A 147 1.46 -0.78 2.71
C ALA A 147 0.00 -0.49 3.13
N SER A 148 -0.67 -1.40 3.82
CA SER A 148 -2.07 -1.25 4.26
C SER A 148 -2.24 -1.53 5.74
N ALA A 149 -2.92 -0.61 6.43
CA ALA A 149 -3.24 -0.74 7.85
C ALA A 149 -4.19 -1.91 8.15
N HIS A 150 -5.04 -2.28 7.19
CA HIS A 150 -5.94 -3.42 7.29
C HIS A 150 -5.91 -4.28 6.04
N LEU A 151 -6.38 -5.51 6.18
CA LEU A 151 -6.67 -6.41 5.07
C LEU A 151 -8.06 -7.01 5.23
N ILE A 152 -8.74 -7.22 4.11
CA ILE A 152 -10.00 -7.98 4.05
C ILE A 152 -9.79 -9.22 3.18
N VAL A 153 -10.10 -10.38 3.74
CA VAL A 153 -10.21 -11.64 2.99
C VAL A 153 -11.63 -11.79 2.47
N VAL A 154 -11.75 -12.02 1.17
CA VAL A 154 -13.03 -12.29 0.52
C VAL A 154 -13.36 -13.78 0.71
N ASP A 155 -14.44 -14.06 1.44
CA ASP A 155 -14.92 -15.43 1.62
C ASP A 155 -15.90 -15.82 0.50
N ARG A 156 -16.74 -14.87 0.05
CA ARG A 156 -17.72 -15.12 -1.01
C ARG A 156 -18.04 -13.85 -1.81
N PRO A 157 -17.70 -13.78 -3.10
CA PRO A 157 -18.12 -12.67 -3.95
C PRO A 157 -19.65 -12.70 -4.16
N ILE A 158 -20.28 -11.52 -4.17
CA ILE A 158 -21.71 -11.34 -4.43
C ILE A 158 -21.91 -10.65 -5.79
N SER A 159 -21.21 -9.54 -6.03
CA SER A 159 -21.24 -8.83 -7.32
C SER A 159 -19.97 -8.03 -7.53
N MET A 160 -19.58 -7.89 -8.79
CA MET A 160 -18.46 -7.06 -9.21
C MET A 160 -18.81 -6.41 -10.54
N LYS A 161 -18.67 -5.09 -10.63
CA LYS A 161 -18.96 -4.31 -11.83
C LYS A 161 -17.86 -3.29 -12.02
N MET A 162 -17.23 -3.28 -13.19
CA MET A 162 -16.30 -2.22 -13.56
C MET A 162 -17.06 -0.90 -13.60
N VAL A 163 -16.49 0.13 -12.97
CA VAL A 163 -17.02 1.49 -13.01
C VAL A 163 -15.99 2.39 -13.68
N GLU A 164 -16.47 3.51 -14.21
CA GLU A 164 -15.57 4.54 -14.74
C GLU A 164 -14.70 5.06 -13.60
N ALA A 165 -13.42 4.73 -13.64
CA ALA A 165 -12.47 5.26 -12.68
C ALA A 165 -12.28 6.75 -12.98
N PRO A 166 -12.23 7.64 -11.97
CA PRO A 166 -11.56 8.91 -12.20
C PRO A 166 -10.17 8.59 -12.75
N PRO A 167 -9.69 9.33 -13.78
CA PRO A 167 -8.43 9.04 -14.42
C PRO A 167 -7.35 8.91 -13.34
N PRO A 168 -6.41 7.95 -13.47
CA PRO A 168 -5.30 7.88 -12.53
C PRO A 168 -4.67 9.27 -12.40
N PRO A 169 -4.17 9.65 -11.20
CA PRO A 169 -3.47 10.92 -11.06
C PRO A 169 -2.40 10.98 -12.15
N MET A 170 -2.46 12.05 -12.96
CA MET A 170 -1.53 12.24 -14.07
C MET A 170 -0.12 12.03 -13.56
N SER A 171 0.69 11.27 -14.29
CA SER A 171 2.12 11.26 -14.05
C SER A 171 2.64 12.70 -14.09
N LYS A 172 3.77 12.98 -13.45
CA LYS A 172 4.35 14.32 -13.50
C LYS A 172 4.50 14.82 -14.94
N ALA A 173 4.94 13.95 -15.86
CA ALA A 173 5.08 14.29 -17.27
C ALA A 173 3.73 14.61 -17.95
N GLU A 174 2.67 13.88 -17.62
CA GLU A 174 1.32 14.17 -18.13
C GLU A 174 0.76 15.45 -17.52
N ALA A 175 1.01 15.70 -16.23
CA ALA A 175 0.61 16.93 -15.56
C ALA A 175 1.35 18.15 -16.13
N ASP A 176 2.66 18.03 -16.37
CA ASP A 176 3.47 19.07 -17.00
C ASP A 176 3.03 19.32 -18.45
N ALA A 177 2.77 18.26 -19.23
CA ALA A 177 2.29 18.38 -20.61
C ALA A 177 0.87 18.98 -20.69
N GLU A 178 0.01 18.62 -19.75
CA GLU A 178 -1.33 19.20 -19.65
C GLU A 178 -1.26 20.66 -19.22
N TRP A 179 -0.36 21.02 -18.30
CA TRP A 179 -0.07 22.40 -17.93
C TRP A 179 0.44 23.23 -19.13
N ASP A 180 1.38 22.72 -19.91
CA ASP A 180 1.88 23.37 -21.13
C ASP A 180 0.78 23.57 -22.19
N ARG A 181 -0.11 22.60 -22.36
CA ARG A 181 -1.30 22.72 -23.22
C ARG A 181 -2.21 23.83 -22.71
N CYS A 182 -2.45 23.83 -21.41
CA CYS A 182 -3.22 24.81 -20.66
C CYS A 182 -2.75 26.25 -20.87
N GLU A 183 -1.44 26.49 -20.68
CA GLU A 183 -0.81 27.79 -20.86
C GLU A 183 -0.90 28.28 -22.30
N ARG A 184 -0.61 27.40 -23.28
CA ARG A 184 -0.74 27.74 -24.72
C ARG A 184 -2.16 28.09 -25.12
N ALA A 185 -3.16 27.49 -24.50
CA ALA A 185 -4.57 27.77 -24.76
C ALA A 185 -5.09 29.03 -24.04
N GLY A 186 -4.32 29.59 -23.10
CA GLY A 186 -4.72 30.76 -22.31
C GLY A 186 -5.89 30.50 -21.34
N ASN A 187 -6.21 29.24 -21.07
CA ASN A 187 -7.42 28.83 -20.35
C ASN A 187 -7.18 28.49 -18.87
N CYS A 188 -5.96 28.68 -18.36
CA CYS A 188 -5.60 28.09 -17.09
C CYS A 188 -5.43 29.13 -15.99
N ILE A 189 -6.18 28.91 -14.91
CA ILE A 189 -6.15 29.71 -13.70
C ILE A 189 -4.93 29.30 -12.88
N SER A 190 -4.08 30.26 -12.53
CA SER A 190 -2.91 29.98 -11.68
C SER A 190 -3.33 29.34 -10.35
N ILE A 191 -2.45 28.56 -9.70
CA ILE A 191 -2.70 28.06 -8.32
C ILE A 191 -3.10 29.21 -7.38
N LYS A 192 -2.54 30.40 -7.58
CA LYS A 192 -2.90 31.61 -6.82
C LYS A 192 -4.36 32.03 -7.05
N GLU A 193 -4.85 31.92 -8.27
CA GLU A 193 -6.23 32.20 -8.65
C GLU A 193 -7.19 31.10 -8.18
N LEU A 194 -6.75 29.84 -8.24
CA LEU A 194 -7.50 28.68 -7.74
C LEU A 194 -7.66 28.75 -6.20
N LYS A 195 -6.61 29.12 -5.47
CA LYS A 195 -6.67 29.46 -4.03
C LYS A 195 -7.60 30.63 -3.71
N ARG A 196 -7.68 31.62 -4.60
CA ARG A 196 -8.60 32.77 -4.46
C ARG A 196 -10.05 32.33 -4.62
N LEU A 197 -10.33 31.46 -5.58
CA LEU A 197 -11.67 30.95 -5.87
C LEU A 197 -12.13 29.87 -4.87
N HIS A 198 -11.19 29.09 -4.32
CA HIS A 198 -11.45 27.95 -3.43
C HIS A 198 -10.50 27.95 -2.23
N PRO A 199 -10.70 28.84 -1.23
CA PRO A 199 -9.79 28.99 -0.09
C PRO A 199 -9.77 27.78 0.86
N ALA A 200 -10.72 26.85 0.74
CA ALA A 200 -10.80 25.63 1.55
C ALA A 200 -9.95 24.46 1.02
N LEU A 201 -9.40 24.57 -0.20
CA LEU A 201 -8.49 23.55 -0.74
C LEU A 201 -7.07 23.81 -0.23
N ASP A 202 -6.51 22.87 0.54
CA ASP A 202 -5.14 22.95 1.01
C ASP A 202 -4.16 22.44 -0.06
N PHE A 203 -3.35 23.35 -0.60
CA PHE A 203 -2.31 23.06 -1.59
C PHE A 203 -0.89 23.11 -0.98
N SER A 204 -0.77 23.04 0.35
CA SER A 204 0.49 23.22 1.10
C SER A 204 1.58 22.18 0.78
N GLY A 205 1.28 21.08 0.08
CA GLY A 205 2.25 20.07 -0.34
C GLY A 205 2.99 20.35 -1.67
N THR A 206 2.51 21.28 -2.50
CA THR A 206 3.07 21.52 -3.84
C THR A 206 4.10 22.65 -3.79
N THR A 207 5.33 22.33 -3.36
CA THR A 207 6.47 23.22 -3.64
C THR A 207 6.91 22.98 -5.08
N ALA A 208 6.22 23.65 -6.01
CA ALA A 208 6.77 23.89 -7.34
C ALA A 208 7.93 24.89 -7.19
N ASN A 209 9.13 24.38 -6.88
CA ASN A 209 10.34 25.12 -7.19
C ASN A 209 10.51 25.07 -8.71
N ARG A 210 10.56 26.28 -9.28
CA ARG A 210 10.76 26.58 -10.71
C ARG A 210 11.93 25.81 -11.32
#